data_AF-A0A977PXZ9-F1
#
_entry.id   AF-A0A977PXZ9-F1
#
_cell.length_a   1.000
_cell.length_b   1.000
_cell.length_c   1.000
_cell.angle_alpha   90.00
_cell.angle_beta   90.00
_cell.angle_gamma   90.00
#
_symmetry.space_group_name_H-M   'P 1'
#
loop_
_entity.id
_entity.type
_entity.pdbx_description
1 polymer ?
#
loop_
_entity_poly.entity_id
_entity_poly.type
_entity_poly.pdbx_seq_one_letter_code
_entity_poly.pdbx_strand_id
1 'polypeptide(L)'
;MTIKNLQFIVKLCLKKPAQCRYLWRWFKSLPDNYLIENQLPWLVFAAIDFLEDLDLKGKKVFEYGSGGSTLFWLRKGANCVSLEHDRSWYEKMKPLLEGCDL
;
A
#
# COMPACT_ATOMS: atom_id res chain seq x y z
N MET A 1 18.77 -1.28 -14.22
CA MET A 1 18.28 -2.62 -13.82
C MET A 1 19.49 -3.47 -13.44
N THR A 2 19.66 -3.83 -12.17
CA THR A 2 20.79 -4.64 -11.69
C THR A 2 20.67 -6.10 -12.12
N ILE A 3 21.79 -6.82 -12.23
CA ILE A 3 21.84 -8.26 -12.58
C ILE A 3 20.94 -9.10 -11.65
N LYS A 4 20.85 -8.72 -10.37
CA LYS A 4 19.98 -9.37 -9.38
C LYS A 4 18.48 -9.26 -9.73
N ASN A 5 18.04 -8.12 -10.29
CA ASN A 5 16.66 -7.90 -10.72
C ASN A 5 16.32 -8.79 -11.92
N LEU A 6 17.25 -8.97 -12.84
CA LEU A 6 17.04 -9.84 -14.01
C LEU A 6 16.88 -11.30 -13.59
N GLN A 7 17.74 -11.80 -12.69
CA GLN A 7 17.63 -13.15 -12.15
C GLN A 7 16.30 -13.38 -11.41
N PHE A 8 15.84 -12.38 -10.66
CA PHE A 8 14.54 -12.43 -9.99
C PHE A 8 13.38 -12.53 -10.98
N ILE A 9 13.36 -11.68 -12.01
CA ILE A 9 12.30 -11.66 -13.04
C ILE A 9 12.24 -13.00 -13.78
N VAL A 10 13.39 -13.53 -14.19
CA VAL A 10 13.47 -14.84 -14.87
C VAL A 10 12.92 -15.94 -13.97
N LYS A 11 13.34 -15.98 -12.69
CA LYS A 11 12.82 -16.95 -11.71
C LYS A 11 11.31 -16.78 -11.49
N LEU A 12 10.81 -15.55 -11.43
CA LEU A 12 9.39 -15.26 -11.24
C LEU A 12 8.57 -15.79 -12.42
N CYS A 13 8.97 -15.50 -13.65
CA CYS A 13 8.20 -15.95 -14.81
C CYS A 13 8.31 -17.45 -15.08
N LEU A 14 9.42 -18.10 -14.71
CA LEU A 14 9.53 -19.56 -14.79
C LEU A 14 8.69 -20.27 -13.71
N LYS A 15 8.67 -19.77 -12.47
CA LYS A 15 8.01 -20.47 -11.35
C LYS A 15 6.56 -20.06 -11.12
N LYS A 16 6.20 -18.81 -11.43
CA LYS A 16 4.90 -18.18 -11.14
C LYS A 16 4.49 -17.22 -12.27
N PRO A 17 4.20 -17.72 -13.49
CA PRO A 17 3.91 -16.89 -14.66
C PRO A 17 2.72 -15.93 -14.44
N ALA A 18 1.70 -16.36 -13.69
CA ALA A 18 0.55 -15.51 -13.35
C ALA A 18 0.90 -14.27 -12.50
N GLN A 19 2.06 -14.26 -11.83
CA GLN A 19 2.55 -13.09 -11.07
C GLN A 19 3.31 -12.10 -11.95
N CYS A 20 3.68 -12.46 -13.18
CA CYS A 20 4.41 -11.55 -14.07
C CYS A 20 3.56 -10.34 -14.50
N ARG A 21 2.23 -10.39 -14.35
CA ARG A 21 1.34 -9.23 -14.51
C ARG A 21 1.69 -8.07 -13.57
N TYR A 22 2.32 -8.35 -12.42
CA TYR A 22 2.71 -7.34 -11.44
C TYR A 22 4.10 -6.75 -11.66
N LEU A 23 4.86 -7.21 -12.66
CA LEU A 23 6.21 -6.72 -12.91
C LEU A 23 6.23 -5.20 -13.11
N TRP A 24 5.27 -4.67 -13.86
CA TRP A 24 5.17 -3.22 -14.06
C TRP A 24 4.88 -2.47 -12.77
N ARG A 25 3.96 -2.99 -11.94
CA ARG A 25 3.64 -2.40 -10.64
C ARG A 25 4.82 -2.45 -9.67
N TRP A 26 5.58 -3.55 -9.70
CA TRP A 26 6.83 -3.70 -8.96
C TRP A 26 7.89 -2.69 -9.39
N PHE A 27 8.11 -2.51 -10.70
CA PHE A 27 9.04 -1.49 -11.19
C PHE A 27 8.62 -0.08 -10.77
N LYS A 28 7.31 0.22 -10.84
CA LYS A 28 6.75 1.50 -10.38
C LYS A 28 6.87 1.71 -8.88
N SER A 29 6.96 0.65 -8.08
CA SER A 29 7.03 0.73 -6.62
C SER A 29 8.45 0.87 -6.06
N LEU A 30 9.46 0.99 -6.92
CA LEU A 30 10.86 1.15 -6.51
C LEU A 30 11.23 2.54 -5.95
N PRO A 31 10.62 3.66 -6.39
CA PRO A 31 10.88 4.97 -5.78
C PRO A 31 10.43 5.02 -4.32
N ASP A 32 11.11 5.87 -3.54
CA ASP A 32 10.69 6.17 -2.16
C ASP A 32 9.29 6.81 -2.14
N ASN A 33 8.60 6.72 -1.01
CA ASN A 33 7.26 7.26 -0.77
C ASN A 33 6.12 6.75 -1.69
N TYR A 34 6.39 5.78 -2.59
CA TYR A 34 5.41 5.23 -3.52
C TYR A 34 4.07 4.85 -2.86
N LEU A 35 4.11 4.24 -1.68
CA LEU A 35 2.90 3.81 -0.95
C LEU A 35 2.05 4.98 -0.45
N ILE A 36 2.67 6.08 -0.04
CA ILE A 36 1.95 7.27 0.41
C ILE A 36 1.32 7.99 -0.77
N GLU A 37 2.11 8.24 -1.82
CA GLU A 37 1.65 8.95 -3.02
C GLU A 37 0.51 8.23 -3.74
N ASN A 38 0.58 6.90 -3.78
CA ASN A 38 -0.46 6.07 -4.41
C ASN A 38 -1.52 5.59 -3.42
N GLN A 39 -1.41 5.98 -2.14
CA GLN A 39 -2.32 5.59 -1.06
C GLN A 39 -2.57 4.07 -1.07
N LEU A 40 -1.48 3.30 -1.05
CA LEU A 40 -1.49 1.84 -1.12
C LEU A 40 -1.03 1.25 0.22
N PRO A 41 -1.65 0.15 0.67
CA PRO A 41 -1.19 -0.55 1.84
C PRO A 41 0.08 -1.34 1.51
N TRP A 42 0.93 -1.56 2.52
CA TRP A 42 2.12 -2.40 2.35
C TRP A 42 1.75 -3.88 2.36
N LEU A 43 1.14 -4.34 1.26
CA LEU A 43 0.67 -5.71 1.06
C LEU A 43 1.16 -6.24 -0.29
N VAL A 44 1.06 -7.56 -0.47
CA VAL A 44 1.29 -8.18 -1.77
C VAL A 44 0.25 -7.69 -2.78
N PHE A 45 0.64 -7.42 -4.02
CA PHE A 45 -0.24 -6.79 -5.02
C PHE A 45 -1.56 -7.52 -5.23
N ALA A 46 -1.56 -8.85 -5.22
CA ALA A 46 -2.79 -9.64 -5.35
C ALA A 46 -3.78 -9.42 -4.20
N ALA A 47 -3.29 -9.17 -2.98
CA ALA A 47 -4.14 -8.82 -1.84
C ALA A 47 -4.70 -7.40 -1.99
N ILE A 48 -3.91 -6.47 -2.53
CA ILE A 48 -4.39 -5.12 -2.82
C ILE A 48 -5.51 -5.16 -3.86
N ASP A 49 -5.32 -5.92 -4.95
CA ASP A 49 -6.35 -6.07 -5.98
C ASP A 49 -7.64 -6.65 -5.40
N PHE A 50 -7.54 -7.68 -4.56
CA PHE A 50 -8.69 -8.24 -3.86
C PHE A 50 -9.41 -7.21 -2.99
N LEU A 51 -8.67 -6.38 -2.25
CA LEU A 51 -9.24 -5.33 -1.39
C LEU A 51 -9.83 -4.17 -2.20
N GLU A 52 -9.27 -3.85 -3.37
CA GLU A 52 -9.81 -2.84 -4.28
C GLU A 52 -11.22 -3.21 -4.79
N ASP A 53 -11.52 -4.50 -4.92
CA ASP A 53 -12.83 -4.98 -5.36
C ASP A 53 -13.89 -4.99 -4.23
N LEU A 54 -13.50 -4.75 -2.97
CA LEU A 54 -14.43 -4.75 -1.84
C LEU A 54 -15.08 -3.37 -1.62
N ASP A 55 -16.34 -3.39 -1.22
CA ASP A 55 -17.03 -2.22 -0.64
C ASP A 55 -16.68 -2.10 0.85
N LEU A 56 -15.83 -1.12 1.16
CA LEU A 56 -15.36 -0.85 2.51
C LEU A 56 -16.04 0.38 3.14
N LYS A 57 -17.06 0.94 2.49
CA LYS A 57 -17.74 2.12 3.00
C LYS A 57 -18.33 1.88 4.40
N GLY A 58 -17.96 2.73 5.35
CA GLY A 58 -18.39 2.66 6.75
C GLY A 58 -17.85 1.46 7.55
N LYS A 59 -17.02 0.60 6.95
CA LYS A 59 -16.36 -0.49 7.69
C LYS A 59 -15.37 0.10 8.69
N LYS A 60 -15.23 -0.54 9.84
CA LYS A 60 -14.28 -0.11 10.88
C LYS A 60 -12.98 -0.90 10.72
N VAL A 61 -11.88 -0.18 10.52
CA VAL A 61 -10.53 -0.73 10.41
C VAL A 61 -9.71 -0.24 11.59
N PHE A 62 -8.95 -1.14 12.20
CA PHE A 62 -7.97 -0.81 13.21
C PHE A 62 -6.62 -1.34 12.76
N GLU A 63 -5.58 -0.50 12.79
CA GLU A 63 -4.23 -0.89 12.38
C GLU A 63 -3.16 -0.36 13.34
N TYR A 64 -2.03 -1.07 13.38
CA TYR A 64 -0.81 -0.63 14.06
C TYR A 64 0.15 -0.08 13.02
N GLY A 65 0.63 1.14 13.24
CA GLY A 65 1.39 1.90 12.25
C GLY A 65 0.46 2.62 11.28
N SER A 66 0.76 3.90 11.05
CA SER A 66 0.05 4.74 10.08
C SER A 66 0.84 4.87 8.77
N GLY A 67 0.18 5.15 7.65
CA GLY A 67 0.88 5.34 6.38
C GLY A 67 -0.02 5.21 5.15
N GLY A 68 0.53 4.61 4.09
CA GLY A 68 -0.19 4.40 2.83
C GLY A 68 -1.43 3.52 2.99
N SER A 69 -1.41 2.57 3.94
CA SER A 69 -2.58 1.77 4.29
C SER A 69 -3.69 2.61 4.90
N THR A 70 -3.38 3.54 5.80
CA THR A 70 -4.36 4.47 6.38
C THR A 70 -5.10 5.22 5.29
N LEU A 71 -4.34 5.80 4.33
CA LEU A 71 -4.90 6.51 3.18
C LEU A 71 -5.73 5.59 2.27
N PHE A 72 -5.29 4.34 2.09
CA PHE A 72 -6.05 3.33 1.35
C PHE A 72 -7.44 3.09 1.95
N TRP A 73 -7.52 2.85 3.26
CA TRP A 73 -8.79 2.59 3.94
C TRP A 73 -9.72 3.79 3.86
N LEU A 74 -9.20 4.99 4.12
CA LEU A 74 -9.96 6.24 4.08
C LEU A 74 -10.50 6.54 2.67
N ARG A 75 -9.66 6.39 1.62
CA ARG A 75 -10.11 6.53 0.22
C ARG A 75 -11.25 5.56 -0.12
N LYS A 76 -11.19 4.34 0.41
CA LYS A 76 -12.23 3.31 0.24
C LYS A 76 -13.48 3.56 1.09
N GLY A 77 -13.54 4.67 1.84
CA GLY A 77 -14.67 5.08 2.65
C GLY A 77 -14.79 4.36 3.99
N ALA A 78 -13.75 3.65 4.42
CA ALA A 78 -13.72 3.00 5.72
C ALA A 78 -13.40 4.01 6.83
N ASN A 79 -13.89 3.72 8.03
CA ASN A 79 -13.50 4.42 9.26
C ASN A 79 -12.26 3.73 9.82
N CYS A 80 -11.10 4.37 9.72
CA CYS A 80 -9.83 3.80 10.14
C CYS A 80 -9.32 4.45 11.43
N VAL A 81 -8.90 3.62 12.38
CA VAL A 81 -8.15 4.05 13.57
C VAL A 81 -6.75 3.42 13.50
N SER A 82 -5.72 4.26 13.48
CA SER A 82 -4.32 3.81 13.38
C SER A 82 -3.55 4.22 14.64
N LEU A 83 -2.88 3.26 15.29
CA LEU A 83 -1.99 3.54 16.41
C LEU A 83 -0.57 3.80 15.89
N GLU A 84 -0.09 5.03 16.06
CA GLU A 84 1.28 5.41 15.70
C GLU A 84 2.12 5.71 16.95
N HIS A 85 3.29 5.07 17.00
CA HIS A 85 4.26 5.23 18.08
C HIS A 85 5.37 6.24 17.74
N ASP A 86 5.71 6.38 16.45
CA ASP A 86 6.72 7.31 16.00
C ASP A 86 6.10 8.70 15.83
N ARG A 87 6.45 9.60 16.75
CA ARG A 87 5.95 10.98 16.73
C ARG A 87 6.35 11.73 15.45
N SER A 88 7.57 11.52 14.95
CA SER A 88 8.03 12.22 13.75
C SER A 88 7.26 11.78 12.51
N TRP A 89 6.87 10.51 12.45
CA TRP A 89 6.03 9.96 11.39
C TRP A 89 4.58 10.43 11.52
N TYR A 90 4.04 10.45 12.74
CA TYR A 90 2.71 11.00 13.01
C TYR A 90 2.58 12.45 12.50
N GLU A 91 3.55 13.32 12.79
CA GLU A 91 3.52 14.72 12.32
C GLU A 91 3.61 14.82 10.78
N LYS A 92 4.26 13.86 10.10
CA LYS A 92 4.27 13.79 8.63
C LYS A 92 2.93 13.33 8.07
N MET A 93 2.25 12.40 8.75
CA MET A 93 0.96 11.87 8.32
C MET A 93 -0.19 12.86 8.56
N LYS A 94 -0.14 13.60 9.66
CA LYS A 94 -1.18 14.56 10.08
C LYS A 94 -1.70 15.46 8.94
N PRO A 95 -0.88 16.19 8.16
CA PRO A 95 -1.39 17.02 7.06
C PRO A 95 -2.05 16.24 5.92
N LEU A 96 -1.68 14.96 5.72
CA LEU A 96 -2.29 14.09 4.70
C LEU A 96 -3.67 13.58 5.13
N LEU A 97 -4.00 13.71 6.42
CA LEU A 97 -5.26 13.29 7.02
C LEU A 97 -6.20 14.48 7.28
N GLU A 98 -5.75 15.71 7.02
CA GLU A 98 -6.58 16.92 7.18
C GLU A 98 -7.82 16.85 6.27
N GLY A 99 -9.01 17.02 6.85
CA GLY A 99 -10.30 16.88 6.16
C GLY A 99 -10.95 15.49 6.30
N CYS A 100 -10.26 14.53 6.92
CA CYS A 100 -10.90 13.34 7.47
C CYS A 100 -11.19 13.60 8.95
N ASP A 101 -12.44 13.43 9.39
CA ASP A 101 -12.78 13.53 10.82
C ASP A 101 -11.98 12.46 11.59
N LEU A 102 -10.97 12.90 12.36
CA LEU A 102 -10.20 12.06 13.28
C LEU A 102 -10.94 11.87 14.60
#